data_AF-A0A2N5A9W5-F1
#
_entry.id   AF-A0A2N5A9W5-F1
#
_cell.length_a   1.000
_cell.length_b   1.000
_cell.length_c   1.000
_cell.angle_alpha   90.00
_cell.angle_beta   90.00
_cell.angle_gamma   90.00
#
_symmetry.space_group_name_H-M   'P 1'
#
loop_
_entity.id
_entity.type
_entity.pdbx_description
1 polymer ?
#
loop_
_entity_poly.entity_id
_entity_poly.type
_entity_poly.pdbx_seq_one_letter_code
_entity_poly.pdbx_strand_id
1 'polypeptide(L)' 'MKDNFVVTIAGGGSTYTPGIVMMLLENMSRFPLREIRLYDNHHQRQKTIGDACAILVAERFPQVKF' A
#
# COMPACT_ATOMS: atom_id res chain seq x y z
N MET A 1 0.77 -16.64 -15.88
CA MET A 1 0.81 -15.24 -15.40
C MET A 1 1.74 -15.23 -14.21
N LYS A 2 2.72 -14.33 -14.12
CA LYS A 2 3.53 -14.22 -12.90
C LYS A 2 2.58 -13.93 -11.73
N ASP A 3 2.65 -14.70 -10.66
CA ASP A 3 1.75 -14.55 -9.52
C ASP A 3 1.97 -13.18 -8.86
N ASN A 4 1.04 -12.25 -9.10
CA ASN A 4 1.09 -10.94 -8.47
C ASN A 4 0.54 -11.06 -7.04
N PHE A 5 1.34 -10.63 -6.07
CA PHE A 5 1.03 -10.76 -4.66
C PHE A 5 -0.06 -9.77 -4.21
N VAL A 6 -0.82 -10.19 -3.21
CA VAL A 6 -1.69 -9.32 -2.41
C VAL A 6 -1.05 -9.20 -1.04
N VAL A 7 -0.70 -7.98 -0.63
CA VAL A 7 -0.04 -7.71 0.65
C VAL A 7 -0.99 -7.00 1.58
N THR A 8 -1.02 -7.41 2.84
CA THR A 8 -1.69 -6.68 3.91
C THR A 8 -0.66 -6.16 4.90
N ILE A 9 -0.68 -4.86 5.18
CA ILE A 9 0.15 -4.21 6.19
C ILE A 9 -0.70 -4.05 7.46
N ALA A 10 -0.41 -4.85 8.48
CA ALA A 10 -0.99 -4.67 9.81
C ALA A 10 -0.23 -3.57 10.56
N GLY A 11 -0.94 -2.61 11.14
CA GLY A 11 -0.39 -1.35 11.64
C GLY A 11 -0.35 -0.24 10.57
N GLY A 12 -1.33 -0.21 9.67
CA GLY A 12 -1.40 0.72 8.55
C GLY A 12 -1.40 2.21 8.94
N GLY A 13 -1.79 2.56 10.17
CA GLY A 13 -1.72 3.93 10.70
C GLY A 13 -0.31 4.40 11.07
N SER A 14 0.73 3.60 10.88
CA SER A 14 2.12 4.03 11.11
C SER A 14 2.51 5.19 10.19
N THR A 15 3.29 6.14 10.72
CA THR A 15 3.90 7.22 9.92
C THR A 15 4.93 6.69 8.93
N TYR A 16 5.39 5.44 9.09
CA TYR A 16 6.26 4.76 8.14
C TYR A 16 5.52 4.12 6.96
N THR A 17 4.20 3.91 7.06
CA THR A 17 3.42 3.19 6.04
C THR A 17 3.56 3.80 4.64
N PRO A 18 3.49 5.13 4.43
CA PRO A 18 3.64 5.70 3.08
C PRO A 18 4.99 5.37 2.43
N GLY A 19 6.07 5.41 3.22
CA GLY A 19 7.42 5.06 2.74
C GLY A 19 7.54 3.57 2.40
N ILE A 20 6.93 2.69 3.20
CA ILE A 20 6.90 1.24 2.93
C ILE A 20 6.09 0.93 1.66
N VAL A 21 4.92 1.58 1.49
CA VAL A 21 4.09 1.43 0.30
C VAL A 21 4.85 1.85 -0.95
N MET A 22 5.53 3.01 -0.93
CA MET A 22 6.36 3.44 -2.06
C MET A 22 7.50 2.47 -2.35
N MET A 23 8.22 2.02 -1.33
CA MET A 23 9.31 1.05 -1.48
C MET A 23 8.81 -0.24 -2.16
N LEU A 24 7.66 -0.76 -1.74
CA LEU A 24 7.04 -1.95 -2.35
C LEU A 24 6.71 -1.73 -3.83
N LEU A 25 6.11 -0.59 -4.17
CA LEU A 25 5.72 -0.25 -5.55
C LEU A 25 6.93 -0.07 -6.47
N GLU A 26 7.97 0.61 -5.99
CA GLU A 26 9.22 0.82 -6.74
C GLU A 26 10.01 -0.48 -6.97
N ASN A 27 9.79 -1.51 -6.13
CA ASN A 27 10.46 -2.80 -6.20
C ASN A 27 9.62 -3.91 -6.87
N MET A 28 8.54 -3.56 -7.58
CA MET A 28 7.64 -4.53 -8.23
C MET A 28 8.31 -5.42 -9.29
N SER A 29 9.49 -5.05 -9.80
CA SER A 29 10.28 -5.92 -10.70
C SER A 29 10.79 -7.19 -10.01
N ARG A 30 11.05 -7.11 -8.70
CA ARG A 30 11.50 -8.22 -7.85
C ARG A 30 10.36 -8.88 -7.09
N PHE A 31 9.36 -8.09 -6.70
CA PHE A 31 8.21 -8.55 -5.92
C PHE A 31 6.90 -7.98 -6.53
N PRO A 32 6.35 -8.64 -7.56
CA PRO A 32 5.22 -8.10 -8.32
C PRO A 32 3.93 -8.06 -7.49
N LEU A 33 3.28 -6.90 -7.44
CA LEU A 33 2.07 -6.66 -6.64
C LEU A 33 0.85 -6.43 -7.51
N ARG A 34 -0.31 -6.90 -7.06
CA ARG A 34 -1.61 -6.51 -7.62
C ARG A 34 -2.49 -5.75 -6.64
N GLU A 35 -2.30 -5.94 -5.34
CA GLU A 35 -3.13 -5.31 -4.31
C GLU A 35 -2.33 -5.08 -3.02
N ILE A 36 -2.50 -3.91 -2.42
CA ILE A 36 -2.04 -3.60 -1.06
C ILE A 36 -3.27 -3.31 -0.21
N ARG A 37 -3.30 -3.80 1.03
CA ARG A 37 -4.36 -3.56 2.01
C ARG A 37 -3.75 -3.02 3.29
N LEU A 38 -4.39 -2.04 3.90
CA LEU A 38 -4.02 -1.55 5.23
C LEU A 38 -5.00 -2.07 6.28
N TYR A 39 -4.46 -2.59 7.38
CA TYR A 39 -5.20 -2.98 8.56
C TYR A 39 -4.64 -2.27 9.79
N ASP A 40 -5.52 -1.72 10.62
CA ASP A 40 -5.19 -1.12 11.91
C ASP A 40 -6.44 -1.15 12.79
N ASN A 41 -6.27 -1.37 14.10
CA ASN A 41 -7.38 -1.31 15.05
C ASN A 41 -7.70 0.12 15.50
N HIS A 42 -6.88 1.11 15.13
CA HIS A 42 -7.07 2.52 15.44
C HIS A 42 -7.47 3.33 14.18
N HIS A 43 -8.76 3.24 13.81
CA HIS A 43 -9.31 3.77 12.55
C HIS A 43 -8.91 5.22 12.24
N GLN A 44 -9.04 6.15 13.20
CA GLN A 44 -8.74 7.56 12.95
C GLN A 44 -7.28 7.80 12.54
N ARG A 45 -6.36 6.98 13.06
CA ARG A 45 -4.93 7.07 12.73
C ARG A 45 -4.65 6.47 11.36
N GLN A 46 -5.28 5.34 11.02
CA GLN A 46 -5.15 4.75 9.69
C GLN A 46 -5.80 5.60 8.61
N LYS A 47 -6.95 6.24 8.87
CA LYS A 47 -7.70 6.97 7.83
C LYS A 47 -6.83 8.00 7.11
N THR A 48 -6.14 8.87 7.86
CA THR A 48 -5.26 9.89 7.26
C THR A 48 -4.15 9.29 6.42
N ILE A 49 -3.52 8.22 6.90
CA ILE A 49 -2.41 7.55 6.20
C ILE A 49 -2.91 6.78 4.97
N GLY A 50 -4.02 6.06 5.11
CA GLY A 50 -4.64 5.27 4.06
C GLY A 50 -5.18 6.13 2.92
N ASP A 51 -5.86 7.23 3.24
CA ASP A 51 -6.36 8.17 2.22
C ASP A 51 -5.20 8.78 1.42
N ALA A 52 -4.10 9.17 2.08
CA ALA A 52 -2.91 9.69 1.41
C ALA A 52 -2.24 8.63 0.53
N CYS A 53 -2.12 7.38 1.01
CA CYS A 53 -1.58 6.28 0.21
C CYS A 53 -2.48 5.95 -1.00
N ALA A 54 -3.81 5.97 -0.84
CA ALA A 54 -4.75 5.70 -1.91
C ALA A 54 -4.62 6.70 -3.07
N ILE A 55 -4.49 8.00 -2.75
CA ILE A 55 -4.22 9.05 -3.76
C ILE A 55 -2.88 8.77 -4.44
N LEU A 56 -1.82 8.54 -3.66
CA LEU A 56 -0.47 8.31 -4.18
C LEU A 56 -0.40 7.08 -5.11
N VAL A 57 -1.07 5.98 -4.75
CA VAL A 57 -1.11 4.75 -5.56
C VAL A 57 -1.92 4.99 -6.83
N ALA A 58 -3.08 5.63 -6.74
CA ALA A 58 -3.91 5.93 -7.90
C ALA A 58 -3.19 6.84 -8.91
N GLU A 59 -2.41 7.82 -8.44
CA GLU A 59 -1.68 8.74 -9.32
C GLU A 59 -0.45 8.11 -9.98
N ARG A 60 0.29 7.26 -9.27
CA ARG A 60 1.61 6.78 -9.73
C ARG A 60 1.62 5.33 -10.21
N PHE A 61 0.76 4.49 -9.65
CA PHE A 61 0.71 3.06 -9.91
C PHE A 61 -0.75 2.59 -10.05
N PRO A 62 -1.53 3.14 -11.00
CA PRO A 62 -2.97 2.89 -11.14
C PRO A 62 -3.34 1.42 -11.41
N GLN A 63 -2.38 0.60 -11.81
CA GLN A 63 -2.53 -0.85 -12.00
C GLN A 63 -2.59 -1.65 -10.68
N VAL A 64 -2.20 -1.05 -9.56
CA VAL A 64 -2.20 -1.68 -8.23
C VAL A 64 -3.45 -1.27 -7.49
N LYS A 65 -4.23 -2.25 -7.06
CA LYS A 65 -5.39 -2.00 -6.19
C LYS A 65 -4.92 -1.61 -4.78
N PHE A 66 -5.55 -0.61 -4.19
CA PHE A 66 -5.29 -0.18 -2.82
C PHE A 66 -6.60 -0.14 -2.04
#